data_AF-A0A953ZZW5-F1
#
_entry.id   AF-A0A953ZZW5-F1
#
_cell.length_a   1.000
_cell.length_b   1.000
_cell.length_c   1.000
_cell.angle_alpha   90.00
_cell.angle_beta   90.00
_cell.angle_gamma   90.00
#
_symmetry.space_group_name_H-M   'P 1'
#
loop_
_entity.id
_entity.type
_entity.pdbx_description
1 polymer ?
#
loop_
_entity_poly.entity_id
_entity_poly.type
_entity_poly.pdbx_seq_one_letter_code
_entity_poly.pdbx_strand_id
1 'polypeptide(L)'
;MRPSVFVWLLLSLPVTAQDRLLQPADLPARTTAARTLKAVLEVVRDPTGDPGRARWRAALEEARKHLPAGSTARATLDGIAQRPAERAASALAELVADLEFRPVREAELPDGVPGFQALDELELRAYPTYRLVRTKMRGRSTAAFWPLFRHIQSH
;
A
#
# COMPACT_ATOMS: atom_id res chain seq x y z
N MET A 1 -49.48 -24.02 -17.11
CA MET A 1 -48.56 -23.12 -16.37
C MET A 1 -47.19 -23.77 -16.34
N ARG A 2 -46.19 -23.18 -16.99
CA ARG A 2 -44.80 -23.69 -17.04
C ARG A 2 -43.98 -22.99 -15.95
N PRO A 3 -43.22 -23.70 -15.11
CA PRO A 3 -42.31 -23.04 -14.18
C PRO A 3 -41.06 -22.56 -14.93
N SER A 4 -40.84 -21.24 -14.93
CA SER A 4 -39.60 -20.62 -15.40
C SER A 4 -38.48 -20.91 -14.40
N VAL A 5 -37.46 -21.65 -14.83
CA VAL A 5 -36.23 -21.85 -14.07
C VAL A 5 -35.36 -20.60 -14.25
N PHE A 6 -35.24 -19.79 -13.21
CA PHE A 6 -34.34 -18.65 -13.17
C PHE A 6 -32.93 -19.15 -12.83
N VAL A 7 -32.07 -19.27 -13.83
CA VAL A 7 -30.64 -19.57 -13.64
C VAL A 7 -29.96 -18.29 -13.20
N TRP A 8 -29.59 -18.22 -11.91
CA TRP A 8 -28.69 -17.19 -11.40
C TRP A 8 -27.26 -17.52 -11.84
N LEU A 9 -26.79 -16.84 -12.89
CA LEU A 9 -25.37 -16.76 -13.21
C LEU A 9 -24.69 -15.85 -12.19
N LEU A 10 -24.12 -16.44 -11.14
CA LEU A 10 -23.14 -15.78 -10.30
C LEU A 10 -21.88 -15.56 -11.14
N LEU A 11 -21.74 -14.35 -11.68
CA LEU A 11 -20.48 -13.85 -12.19
C LEU A 11 -19.50 -13.75 -11.02
N SER A 12 -18.67 -14.78 -10.84
CA SER A 12 -17.48 -14.70 -10.00
C SER A 12 -16.51 -13.72 -10.65
N LEU A 13 -16.54 -12.46 -10.21
CA LEU A 13 -15.44 -11.55 -10.48
C LEU A 13 -14.17 -12.20 -9.90
N PRO A 14 -13.08 -12.32 -10.67
CA PRO A 14 -11.81 -12.70 -10.08
C PRO A 14 -11.45 -11.59 -9.10
N VAL A 15 -11.59 -11.86 -7.81
CA VAL A 15 -10.86 -11.14 -6.78
C VAL A 15 -9.39 -11.36 -7.15
N THR A 16 -8.75 -10.37 -7.76
CA THR A 16 -7.31 -10.42 -7.97
C THR A 16 -6.67 -10.38 -6.59
N ALA A 17 -6.35 -11.57 -6.12
CA ALA A 17 -5.55 -11.90 -4.95
C ALA A 17 -4.43 -10.87 -4.72
N GLN A 18 -4.72 -9.87 -3.89
CA GLN A 18 -3.69 -9.12 -3.16
C GLN A 18 -3.38 -9.94 -1.91
N ASP A 19 -2.73 -11.10 -2.11
CA ASP A 19 -2.66 -12.15 -1.08
C ASP A 19 -1.33 -12.15 -0.30
N ARG A 20 -0.34 -11.36 -0.73
CA ARG A 20 1.00 -11.41 -0.13
C ARG A 20 1.35 -10.13 0.61
N LEU A 21 1.38 -10.24 1.93
CA LEU A 21 1.93 -9.22 2.83
C LEU A 21 3.42 -9.00 2.56
N LEU A 22 3.87 -7.75 2.72
CA LEU A 22 5.29 -7.42 2.69
C LEU A 22 6.02 -8.17 3.81
N GLN A 23 7.14 -8.80 3.48
CA GLN A 23 7.99 -9.45 4.46
C GLN A 23 9.28 -8.66 4.64
N PRO A 24 9.91 -8.66 5.84
CA PRO A 24 11.21 -8.00 6.04
C PRO A 24 12.30 -8.45 5.04
N ALA A 25 12.22 -9.70 4.57
CA ALA A 25 13.11 -10.26 3.56
C ALA A 25 12.97 -9.61 2.16
N ASP A 26 11.87 -8.90 1.91
CA ASP A 26 11.60 -8.22 0.62
C ASP A 26 12.27 -6.84 0.53
N LEU A 27 12.76 -6.28 1.65
CA LEU A 27 13.32 -4.93 1.71
C LEU A 27 14.51 -4.70 0.75
N PRO A 28 15.48 -5.64 0.61
CA PRO A 28 16.56 -5.48 -0.37
C PRO A 28 16.03 -5.45 -1.82
N ALA A 29 15.00 -6.24 -2.09
CA ALA A 29 14.39 -6.33 -3.41
C ALA A 29 13.61 -5.05 -3.76
N ARG A 30 12.84 -4.50 -2.80
CA ARG A 30 12.19 -3.19 -2.91
C ARG A 30 13.19 -2.07 -3.14
N THR A 31 14.29 -2.05 -2.39
CA THR A 31 15.35 -1.04 -2.55
C THR A 31 15.99 -1.12 -3.94
N THR A 32 16.17 -2.34 -4.46
CA THR A 32 16.71 -2.54 -5.82
C THR A 32 15.73 -2.07 -6.89
N ALA A 33 14.45 -2.42 -6.76
CA ALA A 33 13.39 -1.94 -7.64
C ALA A 33 13.29 -0.41 -7.64
N ALA A 34 13.26 0.22 -6.46
CA ALA A 34 13.23 1.68 -6.30
C ALA A 34 14.38 2.36 -7.05
N ARG A 35 15.62 1.87 -6.85
CA ARG A 35 16.81 2.43 -7.50
C ARG A 35 16.73 2.33 -9.03
N THR A 36 16.27 1.20 -9.56
CA THR A 36 16.09 1.01 -11.01
C THR A 36 15.07 1.99 -11.60
N LEU A 37 13.94 2.17 -10.91
CA LEU A 37 12.87 3.07 -11.35
C LEU A 37 13.26 4.54 -11.21
N LYS A 38 13.97 4.89 -10.13
CA LYS A 38 14.49 6.25 -9.93
C LYS A 38 15.49 6.64 -11.01
N ALA A 39 16.39 5.73 -11.38
CA ALA A 39 17.35 5.96 -12.46
C ALA A 39 16.66 6.27 -13.80
N VAL A 40 15.52 5.62 -14.11
CA VAL A 40 14.80 5.90 -15.36
C VAL A 40 14.08 7.26 -15.31
N LEU A 41 13.55 7.65 -14.16
CA LEU A 41 12.93 8.96 -13.95
C LEU A 41 13.95 10.12 -14.10
N GLU A 42 15.19 9.91 -13.68
CA GLU A 42 16.26 10.93 -13.77
C GLU A 42 16.85 11.03 -15.19
N VAL A 43 17.02 9.90 -15.88
CA VAL A 43 17.71 9.83 -17.18
C VAL A 43 16.78 10.11 -18.36
N VAL A 44 15.52 9.68 -18.28
CA VAL A 44 14.57 9.81 -19.40
C VAL A 44 13.80 11.12 -19.27
N ARG A 45 14.39 12.20 -19.80
CA ARG A 45 13.75 13.53 -19.86
C ARG A 45 12.53 13.57 -20.78
N ASP A 46 12.53 12.75 -21.82
CA ASP A 46 11.41 12.57 -22.74
C ASP A 46 11.15 11.06 -22.95
N PRO A 47 10.17 10.49 -22.26
CA PRO A 47 9.84 9.08 -22.39
C PRO A 47 9.02 8.77 -23.64
N THR A 48 8.69 9.77 -24.47
CA THR A 48 7.85 9.62 -25.66
C THR A 48 8.66 9.25 -26.91
N GLY A 49 9.95 9.59 -26.96
CA GLY A 49 10.86 9.15 -28.02
C GLY A 49 11.11 7.64 -27.98
N ASP A 50 11.35 7.01 -29.13
CA ASP A 50 11.61 5.57 -29.23
C ASP A 50 12.71 5.03 -28.30
N PRO A 51 13.91 5.65 -28.20
CA PRO A 51 14.92 5.19 -27.24
C PRO A 51 14.49 5.42 -25.78
N GLY A 52 13.69 6.46 -25.51
CA GLY A 52 13.12 6.75 -24.19
C GLY A 52 12.10 5.68 -23.77
N ARG A 53 11.16 5.32 -24.67
CA ARG A 53 10.18 4.27 -24.45
C ARG A 53 10.82 2.90 -24.21
N ALA A 54 11.86 2.56 -24.98
CA ALA A 54 12.56 1.30 -24.81
C ALA A 54 13.24 1.21 -23.43
N ARG A 55 13.93 2.27 -23.01
CA ARG A 55 14.56 2.36 -21.68
C ARG A 55 13.53 2.34 -20.55
N TRP A 56 12.43 3.05 -20.71
CA TRP A 56 11.31 3.04 -19.77
C TRP A 56 10.78 1.62 -19.54
N ARG A 57 10.42 0.92 -20.61
CA ARG A 57 9.91 -0.47 -20.52
C ARG A 57 10.95 -1.42 -19.92
N ALA A 58 12.22 -1.29 -20.31
CA ALA A 58 13.28 -2.12 -19.76
C ALA A 58 13.44 -1.93 -18.24
N ALA A 59 13.35 -0.68 -17.76
CA ALA A 59 13.42 -0.38 -16.33
C ALA A 59 12.21 -0.95 -15.57
N LEU A 60 11.00 -0.85 -16.13
CA LEU A 60 9.80 -1.45 -15.53
C LEU A 60 9.91 -2.98 -15.45
N GLU A 61 10.35 -3.64 -16.51
CA GLU A 61 10.54 -5.10 -16.52
C GLU A 61 11.67 -5.55 -15.59
N GLU A 62 12.73 -4.76 -15.45
CA GLU A 62 13.79 -5.07 -14.49
C GLU A 62 13.29 -4.90 -13.05
N ALA A 63 12.61 -3.79 -12.73
CA ALA A 63 12.03 -3.56 -11.41
C ALA A 63 10.98 -4.64 -11.06
N ARG A 64 10.19 -5.09 -12.04
CA ARG A 64 9.31 -6.26 -11.92
C ARG A 64 10.08 -7.42 -11.30
N LYS A 65 11.18 -7.88 -11.89
CA LYS A 65 11.88 -9.12 -11.45
C LYS A 65 12.23 -9.13 -9.95
N HIS A 66 12.47 -7.96 -9.36
CA HIS A 66 12.77 -7.82 -7.93
C HIS A 66 11.53 -7.79 -7.05
N LEU A 67 10.38 -7.32 -7.56
CA LEU A 67 9.16 -7.22 -6.77
C LEU A 67 8.44 -8.58 -6.68
N PRO A 68 8.15 -9.08 -5.47
CA PRO A 68 7.47 -10.35 -5.28
C PRO A 68 6.11 -10.40 -5.98
N ALA A 69 5.80 -11.55 -6.57
CA ALA A 69 4.49 -11.82 -7.15
C ALA A 69 3.39 -11.69 -6.07
N GLY A 70 2.25 -11.10 -6.43
CA GLY A 70 1.12 -10.87 -5.52
C GLY A 70 1.29 -9.70 -4.54
N SER A 71 2.42 -9.00 -4.55
CA SER A 71 2.59 -7.78 -3.75
C SER A 71 1.85 -6.58 -4.37
N THR A 72 1.38 -5.66 -3.52
CA THR A 72 0.73 -4.42 -3.96
C THR A 72 1.65 -3.59 -4.86
N ALA A 73 2.93 -3.46 -4.50
CA ALA A 73 3.92 -2.75 -5.31
C ALA A 73 4.05 -3.35 -6.72
N ARG A 74 4.02 -4.68 -6.85
CA ARG A 74 4.04 -5.35 -8.16
C ARG A 74 2.76 -5.09 -8.95
N ALA A 75 1.60 -5.12 -8.30
CA ALA A 75 0.33 -4.80 -8.95
C ALA A 75 0.27 -3.33 -9.43
N THR A 76 0.75 -2.39 -8.61
CA THR A 76 0.86 -0.97 -8.97
C THR A 76 1.80 -0.78 -10.15
N LEU A 77 2.97 -1.43 -10.15
CA LEU A 77 3.92 -1.37 -11.26
C LEU A 77 3.31 -1.91 -12.56
N ASP A 78 2.61 -3.05 -12.50
CA ASP A 78 1.93 -3.64 -13.66
C ASP A 78 0.82 -2.71 -14.20
N GLY A 79 0.12 -2.00 -13.32
CA GLY A 79 -0.86 -0.97 -13.71
C GLY A 79 -0.24 0.29 -14.32
N ILE A 80 0.96 0.69 -13.88
CA ILE A 80 1.72 1.80 -14.47
C ILE A 80 2.23 1.41 -15.86
N ALA A 81 2.69 0.18 -16.06
CA ALA A 81 3.22 -0.31 -17.33
C ALA A 81 2.19 -0.30 -18.47
N GLN A 82 0.89 -0.33 -18.14
CA GLN A 82 -0.21 -0.25 -19.12
C GLN A 82 -0.54 1.18 -19.56
N ARG A 83 0.00 2.21 -18.88
CA ARG A 83 -0.28 3.61 -19.16
C ARG A 83 0.74 4.18 -20.17
N PRO A 84 0.34 5.16 -20.99
CA PRO A 84 1.29 5.91 -21.80
C PRO A 84 2.26 6.66 -20.87
N ALA A 85 3.54 6.71 -21.25
CA ALA A 85 4.63 7.07 -20.33
C ALA A 85 4.49 8.51 -19.77
N GLU A 86 3.91 9.42 -20.54
CA GLU A 86 3.65 10.80 -20.14
C GLU A 86 2.67 10.88 -18.95
N ARG A 87 1.69 9.97 -18.92
CA ARG A 87 0.70 9.87 -17.84
C ARG A 87 1.16 8.95 -16.71
N ALA A 88 2.18 8.15 -16.96
CA ALA A 88 2.72 7.17 -16.03
C ALA A 88 3.78 7.75 -15.09
N ALA A 89 4.43 8.86 -15.48
CA ALA A 89 5.58 9.42 -14.76
C ALA A 89 5.28 9.79 -13.30
N SER A 90 4.17 10.49 -13.04
CA SER A 90 3.77 10.85 -11.66
C SER A 90 3.49 9.61 -10.81
N ALA A 91 2.74 8.65 -11.36
CA ALA A 91 2.42 7.41 -10.66
C ALA A 91 3.68 6.56 -10.40
N LEU A 92 4.66 6.60 -11.31
CA LEU A 92 5.94 5.93 -11.09
C LEU A 92 6.75 6.61 -9.99
N ALA A 93 6.76 7.94 -9.93
CA ALA A 93 7.43 8.69 -8.87
C ALA A 93 6.80 8.40 -7.49
N GLU A 94 5.47 8.33 -7.41
CA GLU A 94 4.75 7.93 -6.20
C GLU A 94 5.12 6.50 -5.77
N LEU A 95 5.16 5.56 -6.72
CA LEU A 95 5.60 4.19 -6.43
C LEU A 95 7.05 4.15 -5.94
N VAL A 96 7.97 4.95 -6.50
CA VAL A 96 9.34 5.04 -5.99
C VAL A 96 9.35 5.56 -4.55
N ALA A 97 8.57 6.60 -4.25
CA ALA A 97 8.47 7.12 -2.88
C ALA A 97 7.95 6.07 -1.90
N ASP A 98 6.95 5.27 -2.30
CA ASP A 98 6.46 4.14 -1.50
C ASP A 98 7.51 3.03 -1.31
N LEU A 99 8.25 2.69 -2.37
CA LEU A 99 9.30 1.68 -2.30
C LEU A 99 10.49 2.13 -1.43
N GLU A 100 10.78 3.43 -1.38
CA GLU A 100 11.84 4.04 -0.56
C GLU A 100 11.39 4.37 0.87
N PHE A 101 10.08 4.34 1.15
CA PHE A 101 9.54 4.74 2.44
C PHE A 101 10.13 3.92 3.60
N ARG A 102 10.58 4.62 4.64
CA ARG A 102 11.05 4.04 5.90
C ARG A 102 10.37 4.73 7.06
N PRO A 103 9.62 4.02 7.91
CA PRO A 103 8.99 4.63 9.08
C PRO A 103 10.07 5.18 10.02
N VAL A 104 9.89 6.44 10.44
CA VAL A 104 10.76 7.07 11.44
C VAL A 104 10.25 6.70 12.83
N ARG A 105 11.14 6.19 13.68
CA ARG A 105 10.82 5.90 15.09
C ARG A 105 10.91 7.21 15.88
N GLU A 106 9.77 7.76 16.28
CA GLU A 106 9.70 9.01 17.06
C GLU A 106 9.96 8.81 18.56
N ALA A 107 9.75 7.59 19.09
CA ALA A 107 9.96 7.27 20.49
C ALA A 107 10.38 5.80 20.68
N GLU A 108 10.95 5.49 21.85
CA GLU A 108 11.21 4.10 22.20
C GLU A 108 9.90 3.34 22.42
N LEU A 109 9.68 2.26 21.65
CA LEU A 109 8.63 1.29 21.91
C LEU A 109 8.87 0.59 23.27
N PRO A 110 7.83 0.44 24.11
CA PRO A 110 7.91 -0.35 25.33
C PRO A 110 8.27 -1.81 25.06
N ASP A 111 8.82 -2.49 26.06
CA ASP A 111 9.15 -3.91 25.97
C ASP A 111 7.93 -4.75 25.57
N GLY A 112 8.10 -5.60 24.57
CA GLY A 112 7.05 -6.49 24.06
C GLY A 112 6.10 -5.87 23.04
N VAL A 113 6.24 -4.58 22.70
CA VAL A 113 5.43 -3.95 21.65
C VAL A 113 6.05 -4.22 20.27
N PRO A 114 5.28 -4.74 19.29
CA PRO A 114 5.79 -4.97 17.95
C PRO A 114 6.24 -3.66 17.28
N GLY A 115 7.34 -3.71 16.54
CA GLY A 115 7.89 -2.57 15.82
C GLY A 115 6.99 -2.06 14.69
N PHE A 116 7.34 -0.91 14.13
CA PHE A 116 6.67 -0.37 12.94
C PHE A 116 7.04 -1.20 11.70
N GLN A 117 6.05 -1.54 10.87
CA GLN A 117 6.25 -2.09 9.52
C GLN A 117 5.76 -1.09 8.46
N ALA A 118 6.01 -1.36 7.17
CA ALA A 118 5.84 -0.36 6.13
C ALA A 118 4.35 -0.07 5.85
N LEU A 119 4.05 1.12 5.32
CA LEU A 119 2.71 1.45 4.81
C LEU A 119 2.38 0.53 3.61
N ASP A 120 1.09 0.23 3.43
CA ASP A 120 0.48 -0.79 2.54
C ASP A 120 0.30 -2.21 3.13
N GLU A 121 0.33 -2.31 4.46
CA GLU A 121 0.10 -3.55 5.18
C GLU A 121 -1.23 -3.49 5.96
N LEU A 122 -2.17 -4.40 5.67
CA LEU A 122 -3.29 -4.68 6.58
C LEU A 122 -2.77 -5.59 7.69
N GLU A 123 -2.49 -5.02 8.86
CA GLU A 123 -2.06 -5.77 10.03
C GLU A 123 -3.26 -6.22 10.87
N LEU A 124 -3.39 -7.54 11.07
CA LEU A 124 -4.30 -8.11 12.05
C LEU A 124 -3.66 -8.07 13.44
N ARG A 125 -4.06 -7.10 14.26
CA ARG A 125 -3.58 -6.98 15.65
C ARG A 125 -4.53 -7.65 16.64
N ALA A 126 -4.00 -8.59 17.41
CA ALA A 126 -4.68 -9.15 18.58
C ALA A 126 -4.31 -8.32 19.81
N TYR A 127 -5.25 -7.53 20.31
CA TYR A 127 -5.08 -6.79 21.56
C TYR A 127 -5.44 -7.69 22.75
N PRO A 128 -4.65 -7.69 23.84
CA PRO A 128 -5.00 -8.41 25.06
C PRO A 128 -6.26 -7.80 25.70
N THR A 129 -6.90 -8.47 26.65
CA THR A 129 -8.05 -7.90 27.36
C THR A 129 -7.65 -6.63 28.10
N TYR A 130 -8.28 -5.50 27.77
CA TYR A 130 -8.02 -4.19 28.40
C TYR A 130 -9.30 -3.55 28.92
N ARG A 131 -9.16 -2.65 29.90
CA ARG A 131 -10.27 -1.82 30.40
C ARG A 131 -10.49 -0.65 29.46
N LEU A 132 -11.73 -0.43 29.01
CA LEU A 132 -12.09 0.63 28.08
C LEU A 132 -13.29 1.41 28.59
N VAL A 133 -13.15 2.73 28.68
CA VAL A 133 -14.28 3.64 28.95
C VAL A 133 -14.83 4.15 27.62
N ARG A 134 -16.14 4.02 27.44
CA ARG A 134 -16.84 4.42 26.21
C ARG A 134 -17.88 5.49 26.54
N THR A 135 -18.02 6.47 25.66
CA THR A 135 -19.12 7.45 25.72
C THR A 135 -19.82 7.53 24.37
N LYS A 136 -21.12 7.83 24.37
CA LYS A 136 -21.89 8.00 23.14
C LYS A 136 -21.64 9.39 22.57
N MET A 137 -21.34 9.47 21.28
CA MET A 137 -21.21 10.76 20.59
C MET A 137 -22.60 11.38 20.44
N ARG A 138 -22.82 12.57 21.01
CA ARG A 138 -24.04 13.37 20.84
C ARG A 138 -23.66 14.77 20.35
N GLY A 139 -24.13 15.18 19.17
CA GLY A 139 -23.87 16.52 18.61
C GLY A 139 -22.56 16.64 17.80
N ARG A 140 -21.95 17.84 17.78
CA ARG A 140 -20.75 18.16 16.98
C ARG A 140 -19.53 17.31 17.39
N SER A 141 -18.54 17.21 16.48
CA SER A 141 -17.42 16.26 16.48
C SER A 141 -16.57 16.15 17.76
N THR A 142 -16.63 17.11 18.67
CA THR A 142 -15.79 17.14 19.89
C THR A 142 -16.55 16.84 21.19
N ALA A 143 -17.87 16.63 21.16
CA ALA A 143 -18.68 16.49 22.37
C ALA A 143 -18.35 15.26 23.24
N ALA A 144 -17.78 14.20 22.63
CA ALA A 144 -17.38 12.99 23.33
C ALA A 144 -15.98 13.08 23.97
N PHE A 145 -15.14 14.03 23.55
CA PHE A 145 -13.74 14.12 23.99
C PHE A 145 -13.63 14.60 25.44
N TRP A 146 -14.28 15.70 25.79
CA TRP A 146 -14.16 16.31 27.12
C TRP A 146 -14.62 15.41 28.28
N PRO A 147 -15.70 14.62 28.16
CA PRO A 147 -16.06 13.64 29.18
C PRO A 147 -15.00 12.56 29.39
N LEU A 148 -14.41 12.03 28.31
CA LEU A 148 -13.33 11.04 28.40
C LEU A 148 -12.07 11.66 29.01
N PHE A 149 -11.72 12.89 28.62
CA PHE A 149 -10.58 13.60 29.17
C PHE A 149 -10.71 13.84 30.68
N ARG A 150 -11.88 14.30 31.14
CA ARG A 150 -12.14 14.47 32.59
C ARG A 150 -12.04 13.16 33.36
N HIS A 151 -12.54 12.05 32.79
CA HIS A 151 -12.44 10.73 33.41
C HIS A 151 -10.97 10.32 33.65
N ILE A 152 -10.08 10.63 32.70
CA ILE A 152 -8.64 10.36 32.82
C ILE A 152 -7.98 11.29 33.86
N GLN A 153 -8.43 12.53 34.02
CA GLN A 153 -7.86 13.44 35.04
C GLN A 153 -8.28 13.09 36.47
N SER A 154 -9.43 12.44 36.64
CA SER A 154 -9.99 12.10 37.95
C SER A 154 -9.52 10.76 38.53
N HIS A 155 -8.73 10.00 37.77
CA HIS A 155 -8.25 8.66 38.11
C HIS A 155 -6.76 8.53 37.82
#